data_AF-A0A655E6M2-F1
#
_entry.id   AF-A0A655E6M2-F1
#
_cell.length_a   1.000
_cell.length_b   1.000
_cell.length_c   1.000
_cell.angle_alpha   90.00
_cell.angle_beta   90.00
_cell.angle_gamma   90.00
#
_symmetry.space_group_name_H-M   'P 1'
#
loop_
_entity.id
_entity.type
_entity.pdbx_description
1 polymer ?
#
loop_
_entity_poly.entity_id
_entity_poly.type
_entity_poly.pdbx_seq_one_letter_code
_entity_poly.pdbx_strand_id
1 'polypeptide(L)' 'MAIPAPESDYVRQFEVARQMAVAFAGLKARYPDVDTLSLGMSDDMEAAIAAGSTMVRIGTAIFGARDYTKN' A
#
# COMPACT_ATOMS: atom_id res chain seq x y z
N MET A 1 3.40 2.89 -8.01
CA MET A 1 2.56 1.89 -7.30
C MET A 1 3.46 0.73 -6.88
N ALA A 2 3.27 0.21 -5.66
CA ALA A 2 3.90 -1.03 -5.22
C ALA A 2 2.88 -1.96 -4.55
N ILE A 3 3.09 -3.27 -4.71
CA ILE A 3 2.31 -4.34 -4.09
C ILE A 3 3.31 -5.25 -3.36
N PRO A 4 3.51 -5.06 -2.05
CA PRO A 4 4.32 -5.95 -1.23
C PRO A 4 3.80 -7.39 -1.25
N ALA A 5 4.67 -8.34 -0.90
CA ALA A 5 4.22 -9.71 -0.65
C ALA A 5 3.24 -9.73 0.54
N PRO A 6 2.25 -10.64 0.55
CA PRO A 6 1.35 -10.80 1.68
C PRO A 6 2.15 -11.07 2.97
N GLU A 7 1.79 -10.36 4.02
CA GLU A 7 2.44 -10.43 5.33
C GLU A 7 1.37 -10.15 6.40
N SER A 8 1.41 -10.87 7.51
CA SER A 8 0.45 -10.73 8.61
C SER A 8 1.02 -10.04 9.84
N ASP A 9 2.36 -9.99 9.97
CA ASP A 9 3.00 -9.24 11.04
C ASP A 9 3.06 -7.74 10.71
N TYR A 10 2.46 -6.92 11.57
CA TYR A 10 2.41 -5.46 11.39
C TYR A 10 3.80 -4.84 11.28
N VAL A 11 4.78 -5.30 12.06
CA VAL A 11 6.13 -4.73 12.05
C VAL A 11 6.78 -4.99 10.70
N ARG A 12 6.65 -6.20 10.15
CA ARG A 12 7.12 -6.55 8.81
C ARG A 12 6.42 -5.77 7.71
N GLN A 13 5.09 -5.63 7.78
CA GLN A 13 4.34 -4.78 6.85
C GLN A 13 4.88 -3.34 6.85
N PHE A 14 5.08 -2.77 8.05
CA PHE A 14 5.59 -1.41 8.21
C PHE A 14 7.03 -1.28 7.72
N GLU A 15 7.91 -2.24 7.99
CA GLU A 15 9.30 -2.24 7.51
C GLU A 15 9.37 -2.16 5.98
N VAL A 16 8.57 -2.97 5.29
CA VAL A 16 8.49 -2.96 3.83
C VAL A 16 7.87 -1.66 3.31
N ALA A 17 6.79 -1.19 3.94
CA ALA A 17 6.15 0.07 3.56
C ALA A 17 7.09 1.28 3.73
N ARG A 18 7.91 1.27 4.79
CA ARG A 18 8.92 2.30 5.05
C ARG A 18 9.99 2.34 3.96
N GLN A 19 10.39 1.20 3.40
CA GLN A 19 11.35 1.17 2.28
C GLN A 19 10.77 1.91 1.05
N MET A 20 9.48 1.73 0.77
CA MET A 20 8.79 2.44 -0.30
C MET A 20 8.68 3.95 -0.02
N ALA A 21 8.42 4.33 1.25
CA ALA A 21 8.39 5.74 1.65
C ALA A 21 9.75 6.44 1.48
N VAL A 22 10.86 5.76 1.79
CA VAL A 22 12.22 6.27 1.55
C VAL A 22 12.46 6.46 0.04
N ALA A 23 12.09 5.48 -0.78
CA ALA A 23 12.22 5.59 -2.23
C ALA A 23 11.36 6.74 -2.80
N PHE A 24 10.13 6.90 -2.31
CA PHE A 24 9.23 7.98 -2.68
C PHE A 24 9.78 9.36 -2.31
N ALA A 25 10.34 9.52 -1.10
CA ALA A 25 10.98 10.76 -0.69
C ALA A 25 12.18 11.12 -1.60
N GLY A 26 12.99 10.13 -1.96
CA GLY A 26 14.08 10.31 -2.92
C GLY A 26 13.61 10.71 -4.32
N LEU A 27 12.47 10.19 -4.77
CA LEU A 27 11.86 10.55 -6.05
C LEU A 27 11.27 11.96 -6.01
N LYS A 28 10.53 12.30 -4.96
CA LYS A 28 9.92 13.61 -4.74
C LYS A 28 10.95 14.74 -4.66
N ALA A 29 12.14 14.47 -4.13
CA ALA A 29 13.24 15.43 -4.11
C ALA A 29 13.77 15.78 -5.52
N ARG A 30 13.58 14.91 -6.51
CA ARG A 30 14.03 15.10 -7.90
C ARG A 30 12.93 15.58 -8.83
N TYR A 31 11.68 15.22 -8.53
CA TYR A 31 10.51 15.51 -9.34
C TYR A 31 9.43 16.14 -8.45
N PRO A 32 9.28 17.48 -8.48
CA PRO A 32 8.37 18.20 -7.59
C PRO A 32 6.90 17.75 -7.69
N ASP A 33 6.48 17.29 -8.86
CA ASP A 33 5.10 16.87 -9.14
C ASP A 33 4.79 15.46 -8.63
N VAL A 34 5.77 14.77 -8.04
CA VAL A 34 5.56 13.45 -7.42
C VAL A 34 4.92 13.62 -6.04
N ASP A 35 3.62 13.36 -5.97
CA ASP A 35 2.80 13.51 -4.76
C ASP A 35 2.14 12.20 -4.28
N THR A 36 2.16 11.16 -5.12
CA THR A 36 1.36 9.96 -4.91
C THR A 36 2.20 8.73 -4.61
N LEU A 37 2.06 8.20 -3.40
CA LEU A 37 2.56 6.89 -2.99
C LEU A 37 1.39 5.90 -2.86
N SER A 38 1.04 5.24 -3.97
CA SER A 38 0.02 4.19 -3.97
C SER A 38 0.57 2.88 -3.39
N LEU A 39 0.18 2.60 -2.15
CA LEU A 39 0.65 1.50 -1.31
C LEU A 39 -0.43 1.14 -0.28
N GLY A 40 -0.55 -0.14 0.07
CA GLY A 40 -1.59 -0.62 0.98
C GLY A 40 -2.84 -1.15 0.26
N MET A 41 -3.28 -2.30 0.72
CA MET A 41 -4.52 -3.00 0.44
C MET A 41 -5.31 -3.19 1.74
N SER A 42 -6.35 -4.01 1.74
CA SER A 42 -7.21 -4.21 2.92
C SER A 42 -6.48 -4.72 4.17
N ASP A 43 -5.43 -5.53 4.03
CA ASP A 43 -4.81 -6.25 5.15
C ASP A 43 -3.54 -5.57 5.71
N ASP A 44 -3.00 -4.56 5.01
CA ASP A 44 -1.79 -3.83 5.36
C ASP A 44 -1.99 -2.30 5.33
N MET A 45 -3.27 -1.87 5.32
CA MET A 45 -3.66 -0.47 5.20
C MET A 45 -3.04 0.40 6.31
N GLU A 46 -3.11 -0.05 7.56
CA GLU A 46 -2.64 0.68 8.73
C GLU A 46 -1.12 0.88 8.69
N ALA A 47 -0.38 -0.16 8.32
CA ALA A 47 1.07 -0.08 8.16
C ALA A 47 1.47 0.84 6.99
N ALA A 48 0.76 0.75 5.87
CA ALA A 48 1.00 1.59 4.70
C ALA A 48 0.74 3.08 4.99
N ILE A 49 -0.37 3.40 5.69
CA ILE A 49 -0.69 4.77 6.10
C ILE A 49 0.35 5.28 7.09
N ALA A 50 0.70 4.49 8.12
CA ALA A 50 1.71 4.87 9.10
C ALA A 50 3.09 5.14 8.46
N ALA A 51 3.43 4.42 7.39
CA ALA A 51 4.67 4.63 6.64
C ALA A 51 4.63 5.82 5.67
N GLY A 52 3.45 6.43 5.43
CA GLY A 52 3.30 7.63 4.59
C GLY A 52 2.68 7.40 3.21
N SER A 53 1.90 6.32 3.01
CA SER A 53 1.08 6.19 1.81
C SER A 53 0.09 7.35 1.67
N THR A 54 -0.16 7.76 0.42
CA THR A 54 -1.18 8.77 0.09
C THR A 54 -2.35 8.20 -0.70
N MET A 55 -2.31 6.89 -1.02
CA MET A 55 -3.37 6.21 -1.76
C MET A 55 -3.38 4.71 -1.45
N VAL A 56 -4.45 4.24 -0.81
CA VAL A 56 -4.70 2.82 -0.52
C VAL A 56 -5.68 2.22 -1.53
N ARG A 57 -5.67 0.89 -1.67
CA ARG A 57 -6.48 0.18 -2.67
C ARG A 57 -7.36 -0.88 -2.00
N ILE A 58 -8.64 -0.59 -1.85
CA ILE A 58 -9.56 -1.46 -1.10
C ILE A 58 -10.54 -2.14 -2.06
N GLY A 59 -10.55 -3.48 -2.05
CA GLY A 59 -11.39 -4.30 -2.92
C GLY A 59 -12.41 -5.10 -2.10
N THR A 60 -12.01 -6.29 -1.63
CA THR A 60 -12.88 -7.23 -0.90
C THR A 60 -13.56 -6.60 0.32
N ALA A 61 -12.91 -5.70 1.04
CA ALA A 61 -13.54 -5.02 2.18
C ALA A 61 -14.67 -4.05 1.79
N ILE A 62 -14.73 -3.59 0.53
CA ILE A 62 -15.84 -2.77 -0.01
C ILE A 62 -16.87 -3.65 -0.73
N PHE A 63 -16.41 -4.55 -1.60
CA PHE A 63 -17.28 -5.26 -2.55
C PHE A 63 -17.59 -6.71 -2.16
N GLY A 64 -17.00 -7.24 -1.10
CA GLY A 64 -17.09 -8.64 -0.70
C GLY A 64 -16.19 -9.57 -1.52
N ALA A 65 -16.22 -10.86 -1.18
CA ALA A 65 -15.51 -11.90 -1.92
C ALA A 65 -16.16 -12.14 -3.29
N ARG A 66 -15.34 -12.47 -4.29
CA ARG A 66 -15.84 -12.78 -5.63
C ARG A 66 -16.56 -14.12 -5.62
N ASP A 67 -17.79 -14.14 -6.13
CA ASP A 67 -18.57 -15.36 -6.29
C ASP A 67 -18.19 -16.07 -7.61
N TYR A 68 -17.42 -17.15 -7.51
CA TYR A 68 -16.97 -17.93 -8.67
C TYR A 68 -17.99 -18.97 -9.13
N THR A 69 -19.14 -19.10 -8.45
CA THR A 69 -20.19 -20.06 -8.81
C THR A 69 -21.14 -19.56 -9.90
N LYS A 70 -21.08 -18.26 -10.25
CA LYS A 70 -21.94 -17.60 -11.23
C LYS A 70 -21.34 -17.50 -12.65
N ASN A 71 -20.40 -18.39 -12.99
CA ASN A 71 -19.83 -18.48 -14.33
C ASN A 71 -20.55 -19.51 -15.19
#